data_AF-A0A523XYE4-F1
#
_entry.id   AF-A0A523XYE4-F1
#
_cell.length_a   1.000
_cell.length_b   1.000
_cell.length_c   1.000
_cell.angle_alpha   90.00
_cell.angle_beta   90.00
_cell.angle_gamma   90.00
#
_symmetry.space_group_name_H-M   'P 1'
#
loop_
_entity.id
_entity.type
_entity.pdbx_description
1 polymer ?
#
loop_
_entity_poly.entity_id
_entity_poly.type
_entity_poly.pdbx_seq_one_letter_code
_entity_poly.pdbx_strand_id
1 'polypeptide(L)'
;MAFVKRDTTIKEYQHFIKEVYGLSNERYFNLEDMVINVERFIMRGLKGIRKGDKEKIKINLLIANSWFTSVMNQLHIDLENEVWKRFPYLCSYCASCPCLCKEKRIESRQKVFVDEKKRLKTFEEFQNMFKEIYPPQKRSLEHVGVHLAEELGEFSEAILIYRGERKEEDFEEIKLEAADLFSCFMGVFNVLGINVAKELSVMFSNNCHVCKNAPCTCSFIDITRFKS
;
A
#
# COMPACT_ATOMS: atom_id res chain seq x y z
N MET A 1 -12.66 -6.52 20.41
CA MET A 1 -12.95 -5.52 19.35
C MET A 1 -11.70 -5.39 18.52
N ALA A 2 -11.83 -5.41 17.20
CA ALA A 2 -10.72 -5.13 16.29
C ALA A 2 -10.28 -3.68 16.49
N PHE A 3 -8.98 -3.40 16.65
CA PHE A 3 -8.48 -2.04 16.74
C PHE A 3 -7.06 -1.94 16.20
N VAL A 4 -6.74 -0.79 15.61
CA VAL A 4 -5.40 -0.50 15.10
C VAL A 4 -4.63 0.27 16.16
N LYS A 5 -3.52 -0.29 16.63
CA LYS A 5 -2.59 0.39 17.55
C LYS A 5 -1.63 1.31 16.80
N ARG A 6 -1.02 2.25 17.51
CA ARG A 6 0.03 3.12 16.92
C ARG A 6 1.29 2.34 16.55
N ASP A 7 1.60 1.29 17.28
CA ASP A 7 2.73 0.38 17.09
C ASP A 7 2.32 -0.91 16.34
N THR A 8 1.21 -0.89 15.61
CA THR A 8 0.74 -2.04 14.82
C THR A 8 1.81 -2.53 13.85
N THR A 9 1.89 -3.83 13.65
CA THR A 9 2.63 -4.40 12.51
C THR A 9 1.80 -4.28 11.22
N ILE A 10 2.43 -4.48 10.05
CA ILE A 10 1.70 -4.54 8.78
C ILE A 10 0.76 -5.76 8.81
N LYS A 11 1.23 -6.88 9.34
CA LYS A 11 0.43 -8.10 9.48
C LYS A 11 -0.77 -7.95 10.41
N GLU A 12 -0.60 -7.27 11.54
CA GLU A 12 -1.70 -6.94 12.46
C GLU A 12 -2.74 -6.03 11.79
N TYR A 13 -2.28 -5.02 11.05
CA TYR A 13 -3.17 -4.15 10.29
C TYR A 13 -3.91 -4.92 9.18
N GLN A 14 -3.22 -5.82 8.48
CA GLN A 14 -3.82 -6.69 7.47
C GLN A 14 -4.90 -7.60 8.07
N HIS A 15 -4.65 -8.14 9.27
CA HIS A 15 -5.64 -8.91 10.01
C HIS A 15 -6.84 -8.04 10.43
N PHE A 16 -6.61 -6.85 10.97
CA PHE A 16 -7.67 -5.89 11.30
C PHE A 16 -8.56 -5.60 10.09
N ILE A 17 -7.97 -5.34 8.91
CA ILE A 17 -8.74 -5.12 7.67
C ILE A 17 -9.59 -6.35 7.32
N LYS A 18 -9.05 -7.56 7.50
CA LYS A 18 -9.81 -8.80 7.29
C LYS A 18 -10.98 -8.93 8.26
N GLU A 19 -10.78 -8.64 9.55
CA GLU A 19 -11.84 -8.71 10.56
C GLU A 19 -12.97 -7.68 10.30
N VAL A 20 -12.60 -6.45 9.94
CA VAL A 20 -13.59 -5.39 9.71
C VAL A 20 -14.27 -5.54 8.35
N TYR A 21 -13.53 -5.76 7.27
CA TYR A 21 -14.07 -5.67 5.92
C TYR A 21 -14.25 -7.01 5.22
N GLY A 22 -13.62 -8.10 5.68
CA GLY A 22 -13.59 -9.39 4.99
C GLY A 22 -14.97 -9.90 4.60
N LEU A 23 -15.91 -9.98 5.55
CA LEU A 23 -17.28 -10.44 5.28
C LEU A 23 -18.02 -9.57 4.25
N SER A 24 -17.85 -8.26 4.33
CA SER A 24 -18.48 -7.32 3.39
C SER A 24 -17.85 -7.42 2.01
N ASN A 25 -16.52 -7.55 1.96
CA ASN A 25 -15.77 -7.67 0.72
C ASN A 25 -16.16 -8.95 -0.02
N GLU A 26 -16.13 -10.10 0.65
CA GLU A 26 -16.52 -11.40 0.09
C GLU A 26 -17.98 -11.43 -0.39
N ARG A 27 -18.87 -10.65 0.23
CA ARG A 27 -20.28 -10.60 -0.16
C ARG A 27 -20.55 -9.72 -1.38
N TYR A 28 -19.83 -8.61 -1.52
CA TYR A 28 -20.22 -7.54 -2.45
C TYR A 28 -19.20 -7.20 -3.53
N PHE A 29 -17.95 -7.65 -3.40
CA PHE A 29 -16.86 -7.21 -4.27
C PHE A 29 -16.10 -8.41 -4.83
N ASN A 30 -15.92 -8.44 -6.15
CA ASN A 30 -14.89 -9.28 -6.75
C ASN A 30 -13.52 -8.56 -6.69
N LEU A 31 -12.46 -9.27 -7.06
CA LEU A 31 -11.08 -8.74 -7.05
C LEU A 31 -10.94 -7.45 -7.85
N GLU A 32 -11.60 -7.35 -9.01
CA GLU A 32 -11.50 -6.19 -9.90
C GLU A 32 -12.19 -4.98 -9.30
N ASP A 33 -13.37 -5.17 -8.68
CA ASP A 33 -14.06 -4.11 -7.96
C ASP A 33 -13.19 -3.55 -6.83
N MET A 34 -12.41 -4.41 -6.17
CA MET A 34 -11.50 -4.01 -5.10
C MET A 34 -10.30 -3.22 -5.64
N VAL A 35 -9.68 -3.66 -6.74
CA VAL A 35 -8.61 -2.93 -7.45
C VAL A 35 -9.12 -1.57 -7.94
N ILE A 36 -10.30 -1.50 -8.54
CA ILE A 36 -10.93 -0.24 -8.96
C ILE A 36 -11.09 0.73 -7.77
N ASN A 37 -11.38 0.22 -6.57
CA ASN A 37 -11.42 1.08 -5.39
C ASN A 37 -10.02 1.56 -4.97
N VAL A 38 -8.98 0.73 -5.07
CA VAL A 38 -7.58 1.18 -4.89
C VAL A 38 -7.28 2.33 -5.86
N GLU A 39 -7.51 2.12 -7.16
CA GLU A 39 -7.27 3.12 -8.20
C GLU A 39 -8.04 4.41 -7.94
N ARG A 40 -9.35 4.30 -7.71
CA ARG A 40 -10.24 5.43 -7.48
C ARG A 40 -9.75 6.31 -6.32
N PHE A 41 -9.31 5.71 -5.22
CA PHE A 41 -8.83 6.46 -4.06
C PHE A 41 -7.39 6.98 -4.27
N ILE A 42 -6.51 6.26 -4.98
CA ILE A 42 -5.21 6.82 -5.40
C ILE A 42 -5.43 8.05 -6.29
N MET A 43 -6.29 7.98 -7.31
CA MET A 43 -6.58 9.10 -8.21
C MET A 43 -7.15 10.32 -7.48
N ARG A 44 -7.96 10.11 -6.43
CA ARG A 44 -8.41 11.21 -5.55
C ARG A 44 -7.25 11.80 -4.73
N GLY A 45 -6.33 10.97 -4.27
CA GLY A 45 -5.07 11.40 -3.64
C GLY A 45 -4.20 12.22 -4.59
N LEU A 46 -4.00 11.76 -5.83
CA LEU A 46 -3.25 12.49 -6.87
C LEU A 46 -3.90 13.82 -7.24
N LYS A 47 -5.24 13.89 -7.27
CA LYS A 47 -5.96 15.17 -7.38
C LYS A 47 -5.67 16.10 -6.20
N GLY A 48 -5.50 15.55 -5.00
CA GLY A 48 -5.04 16.27 -3.81
C GLY A 48 -3.63 16.84 -4.00
N ILE A 49 -2.69 16.05 -4.52
CA ILE A 49 -1.32 16.48 -4.87
C ILE A 49 -1.39 17.67 -5.83
N ARG A 50 -2.09 17.53 -6.95
CA ARG A 50 -2.24 18.59 -7.96
C ARG A 50 -2.84 19.89 -7.39
N LYS A 51 -3.65 19.79 -6.33
CA LYS A 51 -4.32 20.93 -5.68
C LYS A 51 -3.60 21.44 -4.43
N GLY A 52 -2.51 20.81 -4.00
CA GLY A 52 -1.84 21.12 -2.73
C GLY A 52 -2.66 20.80 -1.48
N ASP A 53 -3.67 19.94 -1.58
CA ASP A 53 -4.59 19.62 -0.48
C ASP A 53 -4.09 18.40 0.31
N LYS A 54 -3.28 18.66 1.34
CA LYS A 54 -2.63 17.62 2.16
C LYS A 54 -3.61 16.69 2.86
N GLU A 55 -4.72 17.23 3.37
CA GLU A 55 -5.73 16.42 4.07
C GLU A 55 -6.45 15.49 3.09
N LYS A 56 -6.77 15.98 1.88
CA LYS A 56 -7.32 15.13 0.83
C LYS A 56 -6.36 14.02 0.43
N ILE A 57 -5.06 14.30 0.30
CA ILE A 57 -4.07 13.27 -0.01
C ILE A 57 -4.07 12.20 1.09
N LYS A 58 -3.93 12.64 2.35
CA LYS A 58 -3.88 11.76 3.52
C LYS A 58 -5.09 10.83 3.58
N ILE A 59 -6.30 11.38 3.59
CA ILE A 59 -7.54 10.59 3.74
C ILE A 59 -7.68 9.59 2.59
N ASN A 60 -7.50 10.05 1.36
CA ASN A 60 -7.71 9.17 0.21
C ASN A 60 -6.65 8.08 0.10
N LEU A 61 -5.38 8.37 0.40
CA LEU A 61 -4.34 7.34 0.33
C LEU A 61 -4.41 6.33 1.48
N LEU A 62 -4.89 6.72 2.67
CA LEU A 62 -5.17 5.76 3.75
C LEU A 62 -6.30 4.80 3.37
N ILE A 63 -7.36 5.33 2.73
CA ILE A 63 -8.47 4.49 2.23
C ILE A 63 -7.99 3.58 1.09
N ALA A 64 -7.22 4.10 0.14
CA ALA A 64 -6.62 3.30 -0.93
C ALA A 64 -5.73 2.19 -0.37
N ASN A 65 -4.90 2.50 0.62
CA ASN A 65 -4.07 1.50 1.29
C ASN A 65 -4.91 0.41 1.99
N SER A 66 -6.05 0.77 2.57
CA SER A 66 -7.01 -0.20 3.17
C SER A 66 -7.64 -1.13 2.12
N TRP A 67 -8.01 -0.60 0.95
CA TRP A 67 -8.49 -1.40 -0.17
C TRP A 67 -7.39 -2.31 -0.72
N PHE A 68 -6.17 -1.80 -0.85
CA PHE A 68 -5.01 -2.56 -1.28
C PHE A 68 -4.73 -3.72 -0.32
N THR A 69 -4.73 -3.48 0.99
CA THR A 69 -4.63 -4.53 2.01
C THR A 69 -5.79 -5.54 1.93
N SER A 70 -6.99 -5.09 1.56
CA SER A 70 -8.13 -6.00 1.32
C SER A 70 -7.89 -6.89 0.10
N VAL A 71 -7.28 -6.36 -0.98
CA VAL A 71 -6.87 -7.15 -2.17
C VAL A 71 -5.85 -8.20 -1.76
N MET A 72 -4.84 -7.85 -0.96
CA MET A 72 -3.87 -8.80 -0.43
C MET A 72 -4.53 -9.91 0.40
N ASN A 73 -5.53 -9.56 1.21
CA ASN A 73 -6.31 -10.55 1.98
C ASN A 73 -7.08 -11.52 1.07
N GLN A 74 -7.71 -11.02 0.00
CA GLN A 74 -8.46 -11.85 -0.95
C GLN A 74 -7.54 -12.78 -1.76
N LEU A 75 -6.33 -12.32 -2.07
CA LEU A 75 -5.30 -13.11 -2.75
C LEU A 75 -4.48 -13.97 -1.80
N HIS A 76 -4.73 -13.91 -0.49
CA HIS A 76 -3.97 -14.64 0.54
C HIS A 76 -2.45 -14.33 0.53
N ILE A 77 -2.08 -13.09 0.20
CA ILE A 77 -0.69 -12.63 0.19
C ILE A 77 -0.35 -12.03 1.56
N ASP A 78 0.72 -12.53 2.19
CA ASP A 78 1.27 -11.93 3.42
C ASP A 78 2.10 -10.69 3.04
N LEU A 79 1.46 -9.52 3.09
CA LEU A 79 2.03 -8.28 2.58
C LEU A 79 3.35 -7.91 3.27
N GLU A 80 3.43 -8.11 4.58
CA GLU A 80 4.63 -7.80 5.35
C GLU A 80 5.81 -8.68 4.91
N ASN A 81 5.57 -9.98 4.69
CA ASN A 81 6.59 -10.89 4.17
C ASN A 81 7.06 -10.47 2.78
N GLU A 82 6.15 -10.17 1.86
CA GLU A 82 6.53 -9.82 0.48
C GLU A 82 7.27 -8.49 0.42
N VAL A 83 6.84 -7.50 1.21
CA VAL A 83 7.57 -6.22 1.36
C VAL A 83 8.98 -6.45 1.91
N TRP A 84 9.14 -7.30 2.95
CA TRP A 84 10.46 -7.57 3.53
C TRP A 84 11.39 -8.32 2.57
N LYS A 85 10.89 -9.33 1.85
CA LYS A 85 11.66 -10.06 0.84
C LYS A 85 12.12 -9.13 -0.28
N ARG A 86 11.26 -8.21 -0.70
CA ARG A 86 11.51 -7.26 -1.78
C ARG A 86 12.45 -6.13 -1.37
N PHE A 87 12.26 -5.59 -0.17
CA PHE A 87 12.97 -4.44 0.37
C PHE A 87 13.56 -4.72 1.76
N PRO A 88 14.55 -5.62 1.90
CA PRO A 88 15.25 -5.85 3.16
C PRO A 88 16.27 -4.72 3.41
N TYR A 89 15.79 -3.49 3.62
CA TYR A 89 16.60 -2.26 3.73
C TYR A 89 17.35 -1.82 2.48
N LEU A 90 17.08 -2.40 1.31
CA LEU A 90 17.76 -2.08 0.07
C LEU A 90 16.74 -1.78 -1.03
N CYS A 91 17.07 -0.86 -1.94
CA CYS A 91 16.28 -0.64 -3.14
C CYS A 91 16.19 -1.94 -3.95
N SER A 92 14.97 -2.33 -4.34
CA SER A 92 14.70 -3.55 -5.10
C SER A 92 15.36 -3.57 -6.48
N TYR A 93 15.79 -2.41 -7.00
CA TYR A 93 16.43 -2.30 -8.30
C TYR A 93 17.96 -2.22 -8.23
N CYS A 94 18.53 -1.30 -7.43
CA CYS A 94 19.98 -1.09 -7.37
C CYS A 94 20.66 -1.74 -6.14
N ALA A 95 19.91 -2.45 -5.30
CA ALA A 95 20.39 -3.08 -4.07
C ALA A 95 21.22 -2.13 -3.16
N SER A 96 20.84 -0.84 -3.13
CA SER A 96 21.53 0.20 -2.34
C SER A 96 20.57 0.93 -1.41
N CYS A 97 21.11 1.46 -0.32
CA CYS A 97 20.43 2.35 0.61
C CYS A 97 21.39 3.49 1.02
N PRO A 98 21.11 4.76 0.66
CA PRO A 98 19.97 5.21 -0.15
C PRO A 98 20.05 4.71 -1.61
N CYS A 99 18.91 4.72 -2.28
CA CYS A 99 18.77 4.36 -3.70
C CYS A 99 19.59 5.30 -4.60
N LEU A 100 20.25 4.71 -5.62
CA LEU A 100 21.10 5.42 -6.58
C LEU A 100 20.53 5.43 -8.02
N CYS A 101 19.32 4.90 -8.24
CA CYS A 101 18.75 4.72 -9.58
C CYS A 101 18.57 6.03 -10.37
N LYS A 102 18.45 7.18 -9.70
CA LYS A 102 18.43 8.50 -10.36
C LYS A 102 19.80 9.01 -10.76
N GLU A 103 20.83 8.57 -10.04
CA GLU A 103 22.20 9.07 -10.18
C GLU A 103 23.00 8.20 -11.16
N LYS A 104 22.63 6.91 -11.29
CA LYS A 104 23.27 5.94 -12.17
C LYS A 104 22.22 5.13 -12.91
N ARG A 105 22.39 5.00 -14.23
CA ARG A 105 21.59 4.05 -15.02
C ARG A 105 21.97 2.64 -14.58
N ILE A 106 20.99 1.91 -14.09
CA ILE A 106 21.14 0.50 -13.71
C ILE A 106 20.63 -0.33 -14.89
N GLU A 107 21.54 -1.07 -15.52
CA GLU A 107 21.24 -1.86 -16.73
C GLU A 107 20.36 -3.08 -16.43
N SER A 108 20.48 -3.65 -15.24
CA SER A 108 19.69 -4.80 -14.79
C SER A 108 19.45 -4.78 -13.28
N ARG A 109 18.33 -5.36 -12.85
CA ARG A 109 17.94 -5.47 -11.44
C ARG A 109 19.03 -6.22 -10.65
N GLN A 110 19.56 -5.60 -9.61
CA GLN A 110 20.61 -6.16 -8.78
C GLN A 110 20.03 -7.15 -7.76
N LYS A 111 20.81 -8.18 -7.41
CA LYS A 111 20.38 -9.16 -6.40
C LYS A 111 20.35 -8.52 -5.02
N VAL A 112 19.23 -8.70 -4.33
CA VAL A 112 19.05 -8.25 -2.96
C VAL A 112 19.28 -9.41 -1.99
N PHE A 113 19.97 -9.14 -0.87
CA PHE A 113 20.23 -10.12 0.17
C PHE A 113 19.34 -9.84 1.38
N VAL A 114 18.60 -10.86 1.83
CA VAL A 114 17.70 -10.77 2.98
C VAL A 114 18.41 -11.29 4.23
N ASP A 115 18.43 -10.49 5.29
CA ASP A 115 18.92 -10.88 6.62
C ASP A 115 17.76 -10.83 7.61
N GLU A 116 17.12 -11.97 7.86
CA GLU A 116 15.96 -12.08 8.76
C GLU A 116 16.23 -11.57 10.19
N LYS A 117 17.49 -11.50 10.63
CA LYS A 117 17.84 -10.93 11.95
C LYS A 117 17.60 -9.42 12.02
N LYS A 118 17.55 -8.75 10.88
CA LYS A 118 17.29 -7.30 10.75
C LYS A 118 15.83 -6.98 10.43
N ARG A 119 14.96 -8.00 10.43
CA ARG A 119 13.56 -7.82 10.07
C ARG A 119 12.86 -6.87 11.04
N LEU A 120 12.16 -5.92 10.45
CA LEU A 120 11.39 -4.91 11.15
C LEU A 120 10.10 -5.50 11.72
N LYS A 121 9.60 -4.89 12.79
CA LYS A 121 8.42 -5.39 13.51
C LYS A 121 7.21 -4.52 13.24
N THR A 122 7.35 -3.20 13.31
CA THR A 122 6.21 -2.28 13.26
C THR A 122 6.04 -1.67 11.88
N PHE A 123 4.81 -1.26 11.56
CA PHE A 123 4.50 -0.55 10.32
C PHE A 123 5.35 0.74 10.22
N GLU A 124 5.52 1.48 11.32
CA GLU A 124 6.37 2.69 11.34
C GLU A 124 7.84 2.38 11.01
N GLU A 125 8.39 1.27 11.50
CA GLU A 125 9.75 0.85 11.14
C GLU A 125 9.87 0.58 9.63
N PHE A 126 8.91 -0.14 9.02
CA PHE A 126 8.88 -0.34 7.57
C PHE A 126 8.76 0.99 6.80
N GLN A 127 7.93 1.91 7.28
CA GLN A 127 7.82 3.23 6.68
C GLN A 127 9.16 4.01 6.74
N ASN A 128 9.85 3.94 7.88
CA ASN A 128 11.17 4.55 8.08
C ASN A 128 12.24 3.91 7.21
N MET A 129 12.21 2.60 7.03
CA MET A 129 13.08 1.90 6.08
C MET A 129 12.92 2.46 4.66
N PHE A 130 11.68 2.66 4.19
CA PHE A 130 11.47 3.29 2.89
C PHE A 130 11.94 4.75 2.85
N LYS A 131 11.90 5.47 3.97
CA LYS A 131 12.46 6.83 4.08
C LYS A 131 13.98 6.82 3.93
N GLU A 132 14.66 5.79 4.39
CA GLU A 132 16.11 5.61 4.24
C GLU A 132 16.49 5.21 2.81
N ILE A 133 15.78 4.22 2.24
CA ILE A 133 16.00 3.77 0.85
C ILE A 133 15.69 4.93 -0.11
N TYR A 134 14.61 5.67 0.15
CA TYR A 134 14.09 6.72 -0.71
C TYR A 134 13.92 8.06 0.04
N PRO A 135 15.02 8.81 0.27
CA PRO A 135 14.97 10.04 1.06
C PRO A 135 13.98 11.08 0.52
N PRO A 136 13.02 11.56 1.34
CA PRO A 136 11.98 12.48 0.88
C PRO A 136 12.54 13.84 0.45
N GLN A 137 13.71 14.25 0.95
CA GLN A 137 14.36 15.51 0.57
C GLN A 137 14.85 15.49 -0.89
N LYS A 138 15.01 14.30 -1.50
CA LYS A 138 15.44 14.13 -2.90
C LYS A 138 14.25 13.99 -3.88
N ARG A 139 13.01 14.20 -3.44
CA ARG A 139 11.80 13.95 -4.22
C ARG A 139 10.74 15.03 -4.00
N SER A 140 10.11 15.51 -5.07
CA SER A 140 8.91 16.35 -4.95
C SER A 140 7.67 15.48 -4.74
N LEU A 141 6.59 16.09 -4.26
CA LEU A 141 5.32 15.40 -4.03
C LEU A 141 4.69 14.94 -5.36
N GLU A 142 4.83 15.74 -6.42
CA GLU A 142 4.37 15.39 -7.76
C GLU A 142 5.12 14.17 -8.29
N HIS A 143 6.44 14.13 -8.09
CA HIS A 143 7.27 13.03 -8.56
C HIS A 143 6.91 11.70 -7.87
N VAL A 144 6.73 11.68 -6.54
CA VAL A 144 6.26 10.46 -5.86
C VAL A 144 4.80 10.13 -6.20
N GLY A 145 3.98 11.12 -6.55
CA GLY A 145 2.63 10.90 -7.04
C GLY A 145 2.57 10.23 -8.40
N VAL A 146 3.48 10.60 -9.33
CA VAL A 146 3.61 9.94 -10.63
C VAL A 146 4.03 8.49 -10.47
N HIS A 147 5.08 8.23 -9.67
CA HIS A 147 5.49 6.85 -9.40
C HIS A 147 4.39 6.01 -8.75
N LEU A 148 3.62 6.57 -7.81
CA LEU A 148 2.46 5.86 -7.26
C LEU A 148 1.42 5.48 -8.32
N ALA A 149 1.25 6.30 -9.38
CA ALA A 149 0.36 5.98 -10.49
C ALA A 149 0.93 4.92 -11.43
N GLU A 150 2.25 4.95 -11.67
CA GLU A 150 2.97 3.95 -12.47
C GLU A 150 2.85 2.55 -11.83
N GLU A 151 3.23 2.42 -10.56
CA GLU A 151 3.18 1.15 -9.82
C GLU A 151 1.76 0.60 -9.64
N LEU A 152 0.75 1.50 -9.60
CA LEU A 152 -0.66 1.09 -9.60
C LEU A 152 -1.03 0.42 -10.93
N GLY A 153 -0.54 0.97 -12.04
CA GLY A 153 -0.74 0.40 -13.37
C GLY A 153 -0.08 -0.96 -13.49
N GLU A 154 1.20 -1.06 -13.10
CA GLU A 154 1.97 -2.32 -13.12
C GLU A 154 1.32 -3.40 -12.24
N PHE A 155 0.87 -3.04 -11.02
CA PHE A 155 0.10 -3.94 -10.16
C PHE A 155 -1.22 -4.41 -10.79
N SER A 156 -1.96 -3.52 -11.43
CA SER A 156 -3.20 -3.89 -12.13
C SER A 156 -2.92 -4.80 -13.33
N GLU A 157 -1.87 -4.52 -14.10
CA GLU A 157 -1.44 -5.35 -15.23
C GLU A 157 -1.07 -6.77 -14.78
N ALA A 158 -0.29 -6.90 -13.69
CA ALA A 158 0.05 -8.21 -13.12
C ALA A 158 -1.19 -9.02 -12.73
N ILE A 159 -2.20 -8.38 -12.13
CA ILE A 159 -3.48 -9.03 -11.80
C ILE A 159 -4.20 -9.51 -13.06
N LEU A 160 -4.24 -8.68 -14.11
CA LEU A 160 -4.92 -9.01 -15.36
C LEU A 160 -4.23 -10.15 -16.11
N ILE A 161 -2.90 -10.17 -16.14
CA ILE A 161 -2.10 -11.25 -16.73
C ILE A 161 -2.40 -12.56 -15.99
N TYR A 162 -2.28 -12.57 -14.66
CA TYR A 162 -2.60 -13.76 -13.86
C TYR A 162 -4.06 -14.20 -14.04
N ARG A 163 -5.01 -13.28 -14.18
CA ARG A 163 -6.42 -13.62 -14.44
C ARG A 163 -6.57 -14.41 -15.74
N GLY A 164 -5.83 -14.03 -16.78
CA GLY A 164 -5.85 -14.66 -18.10
C GLY A 164 -5.11 -15.99 -18.16
N GLU A 165 -3.90 -16.05 -17.60
CA GLU A 165 -2.99 -17.19 -17.77
C GLU A 165 -2.98 -18.17 -16.60
N ARG A 166 -3.21 -17.67 -15.37
CA ARG A 166 -3.23 -18.44 -14.12
C ARG A 166 -1.93 -19.21 -13.82
N LYS A 167 -0.79 -18.76 -14.34
CA LYS A 167 0.51 -19.39 -14.03
C LYS A 167 0.99 -18.93 -12.66
N GLU A 168 1.80 -19.78 -12.03
CA GLU A 168 2.43 -19.47 -10.75
C GLU A 168 3.36 -18.26 -10.86
N GLU A 169 4.11 -18.17 -11.96
CA GLU A 169 5.01 -17.05 -12.25
C GLU A 169 4.26 -15.71 -12.29
N ASP A 170 3.08 -15.65 -12.92
CA ASP A 170 2.27 -14.42 -12.95
C ASP A 170 1.74 -14.04 -11.56
N PHE A 171 1.48 -15.04 -10.70
CA PHE A 171 1.07 -14.79 -9.33
C PHE A 171 2.23 -14.26 -8.46
N GLU A 172 3.46 -14.71 -8.71
CA GLU A 172 4.65 -14.14 -8.09
C GLU A 172 4.87 -12.68 -8.52
N GLU A 173 4.61 -12.34 -9.78
CA GLU A 173 4.67 -10.94 -10.23
C GLU A 173 3.66 -10.05 -9.49
N ILE A 174 2.44 -10.53 -9.20
CA ILE A 174 1.49 -9.78 -8.35
C ILE A 174 2.11 -9.44 -6.99
N LYS A 175 2.86 -10.37 -6.37
CA LYS A 175 3.50 -10.12 -5.06
C LYS A 175 4.61 -9.07 -5.17
N LEU A 176 5.38 -9.10 -6.25
CA LEU A 176 6.43 -8.13 -6.52
C LEU A 176 5.84 -6.73 -6.71
N GLU A 177 4.86 -6.59 -7.60
CA GLU A 177 4.20 -5.31 -7.88
C GLU A 177 3.39 -4.81 -6.67
N ALA A 178 2.84 -5.70 -5.85
CA ALA A 178 2.20 -5.31 -4.58
C ALA A 178 3.20 -4.67 -3.61
N ALA A 179 4.40 -5.23 -3.48
CA ALA A 179 5.44 -4.68 -2.63
C ALA A 179 5.96 -3.33 -3.16
N ASP A 180 6.11 -3.21 -4.49
CA ASP A 180 6.57 -1.97 -5.12
C ASP A 180 5.50 -0.85 -5.01
N LEU A 181 4.21 -1.17 -5.23
CA LEU A 181 3.08 -0.26 -4.96
C LEU A 181 3.02 0.18 -3.49
N PHE A 182 3.21 -0.75 -2.54
CA PHE A 182 3.29 -0.42 -1.11
C PHE A 182 4.45 0.55 -0.82
N SER A 183 5.60 0.35 -1.45
CA SER A 183 6.75 1.27 -1.33
C SER A 183 6.40 2.69 -1.80
N CYS A 184 5.60 2.81 -2.86
CA CYS A 184 5.16 4.11 -3.39
C CYS A 184 4.13 4.80 -2.50
N PHE A 185 3.22 4.06 -1.86
CA PHE A 185 2.40 4.63 -0.77
C PHE A 185 3.27 5.26 0.30
N MET A 186 4.27 4.52 0.79
CA MET A 186 5.20 5.02 1.83
C MET A 186 5.98 6.23 1.35
N GLY A 187 6.39 6.25 0.08
CA GLY A 187 7.05 7.39 -0.56
C GLY A 187 6.24 8.69 -0.44
N VAL A 188 4.94 8.65 -0.77
CA VAL A 188 4.06 9.82 -0.64
C VAL A 188 3.90 10.26 0.82
N PHE A 189 3.62 9.32 1.73
CA PHE A 189 3.45 9.64 3.15
C PHE A 189 4.74 10.21 3.78
N ASN A 190 5.90 9.69 3.38
CA ASN A 190 7.21 10.16 3.85
C ASN A 190 7.52 11.59 3.36
N VAL A 191 7.18 11.94 2.12
CA VAL A 191 7.31 13.33 1.63
C VAL A 191 6.37 14.28 2.38
N LEU A 192 5.18 13.82 2.76
CA LEU A 192 4.22 14.61 3.55
C LEU A 192 4.54 14.66 5.04
N GLY A 193 5.48 13.84 5.54
CA GLY A 193 5.78 13.71 6.96
C GLY A 193 4.64 13.08 7.78
N ILE A 194 3.84 12.22 7.16
CA ILE A 194 2.69 11.56 7.79
C ILE A 194 3.12 10.19 8.31
N ASN A 195 2.91 9.92 9.61
CA ASN A 195 3.08 8.57 10.17
C ASN A 195 1.81 7.75 9.88
N VAL A 196 1.94 6.72 9.03
CA VAL A 196 0.82 5.92 8.53
C VAL A 196 0.14 5.14 9.65
N ALA A 197 0.92 4.43 10.48
CA ALA A 197 0.39 3.62 11.57
C ALA A 197 -0.45 4.47 12.56
N LYS A 198 0.04 5.66 12.89
CA LYS A 198 -0.66 6.63 13.71
C LYS A 198 -1.97 7.09 13.06
N GLU A 199 -1.95 7.52 11.80
CA GLU A 199 -3.18 8.00 11.15
C GLU A 199 -4.21 6.87 10.93
N LEU A 200 -3.75 5.64 10.67
CA LEU A 200 -4.61 4.45 10.63
C LEU A 200 -5.27 4.21 11.99
N SER A 201 -4.51 4.31 13.10
CA SER A 201 -5.06 4.17 14.47
C SER A 201 -6.16 5.20 14.76
N VAL A 202 -6.05 6.41 14.20
CA VAL A 202 -7.07 7.46 14.35
C VAL A 202 -8.28 7.16 13.46
N MET A 203 -8.05 6.89 12.17
CA MET A 203 -9.11 6.63 11.18
C MET A 203 -9.99 5.44 11.58
N PHE A 204 -9.37 4.40 12.13
CA PHE A 204 -10.02 3.13 12.48
C PHE A 204 -10.27 2.95 13.99
N SER A 205 -10.23 4.04 14.76
CA SER A 205 -10.54 4.06 16.20
C SER A 205 -11.91 3.47 16.54
N ASN A 206 -12.86 3.50 15.60
CA ASN A 206 -14.19 2.94 15.70
C ASN A 206 -14.47 1.95 14.56
N ASN A 207 -13.54 1.03 14.27
CA ASN A 207 -13.66 0.06 13.18
C ASN A 207 -13.88 0.74 11.81
N CYS A 208 -14.83 0.28 10.99
CA CYS A 208 -15.09 0.81 9.65
C CYS A 208 -15.13 2.35 9.62
N HIS A 209 -14.30 2.96 8.78
CA HIS A 209 -14.19 4.42 8.72
C HIS A 209 -15.49 5.12 8.26
N VAL A 210 -16.43 4.38 7.66
CA VAL A 210 -17.76 4.84 7.25
C VAL A 210 -18.83 4.47 8.28
N CYS A 211 -19.21 3.19 8.39
CA CYS A 211 -20.34 2.75 9.23
C CYS A 211 -20.00 2.48 10.71
N LYS A 212 -18.72 2.51 11.09
CA LYS A 212 -18.22 2.28 12.46
C LYS A 212 -18.41 0.86 13.04
N ASN A 213 -18.86 -0.09 12.21
CA ASN A 213 -19.10 -1.48 12.62
C ASN A 213 -17.91 -2.41 12.28
N ALA A 214 -17.82 -3.52 13.02
CA ALA A 214 -17.00 -4.70 12.72
C ALA A 214 -17.85 -5.96 13.01
N PRO A 215 -18.25 -6.75 11.99
CA PRO A 215 -17.96 -6.55 10.56
C PRO A 215 -18.65 -5.30 10.00
N CYS A 216 -18.05 -4.76 8.95
CA CYS A 216 -18.56 -3.64 8.16
C CYS A 216 -19.91 -4.01 7.53
N THR A 217 -20.84 -3.05 7.53
CA THR A 217 -22.17 -3.18 6.92
C THR A 217 -22.39 -2.24 5.74
N CYS A 218 -21.33 -1.62 5.23
CA CYS A 218 -21.40 -0.71 4.08
C CYS A 218 -21.70 -1.50 2.79
N SER A 219 -22.57 -0.94 1.97
CA SER A 219 -22.85 -1.40 0.61
C SER A 219 -21.94 -0.70 -0.41
N PHE A 220 -22.04 -1.15 -1.66
CA PHE A 220 -21.41 -0.48 -2.81
C PHE A 220 -21.79 1.00 -2.89
N ILE A 221 -23.06 1.33 -2.61
CA ILE A 221 -23.58 2.71 -2.69
C ILE A 221 -22.90 3.59 -1.65
N ASP A 222 -22.72 3.11 -0.42
CA ASP A 222 -22.09 3.86 0.66
C ASP A 222 -20.64 4.21 0.29
N ILE A 223 -19.92 3.23 -0.27
CA ILE A 223 -18.55 3.39 -0.73
C ILE A 223 -18.46 4.34 -1.92
N THR A 224 -19.34 4.23 -2.92
CA THR A 224 -19.34 5.12 -4.09
C THR A 224 -19.68 6.56 -3.72
N ARG A 225 -20.63 6.76 -2.79
CA ARG A 225 -21.07 8.09 -2.32
C ARG A 225 -20.13 8.73 -1.32
N PHE A 226 -19.16 8.00 -0.77
CA PHE A 226 -18.18 8.57 0.15
C PHE A 226 -17.46 9.78 -0.46
N LYS A 227 -17.58 10.92 0.22
CA LYS A 227 -16.95 12.19 -0.14
C LYS A 227 -15.76 12.44 0.79
N SER A 228 -14.60 12.57 0.17
CA SER A 228 -13.31 12.93 0.75
C SER A 228 -12.73 14.15 0.05
#